data_AF-A0A518AJB0-F1
#
_entry.id   AF-A0A518AJB0-F1
#
_cell.length_a   1.000
_cell.length_b   1.000
_cell.length_c   1.000
_cell.angle_alpha   90.00
_cell.angle_beta   90.00
_cell.angle_gamma   90.00
#
_symmetry.space_group_name_H-M   'P 1'
#
loop_
_entity.id
_entity.type
_entity.pdbx_description
1 polymer ?
#
loop_
_entity_poly.entity_id
_entity_poly.type
_entity_poly.pdbx_seq_one_letter_code
_entity_poly.pdbx_strand_id
1 'polypeptide(L)'
;MQDYFILFGEVDGWPSKQDMAEILRDADLRIYVGQYSIRILACEHFVFQEYGRDLGDPSIDADAESLKRMLADGMLVSDALADADIRHRFEIYCANQEQVGYLHHRWPEGDSAL
;
A
#
# COMPACT_ATOMS: atom_id res chain seq x y z
N MET A 1 23.17 11.30 2.43
CA MET A 1 21.90 10.80 2.95
C MET A 1 21.35 9.92 1.85
N GLN A 2 20.92 8.68 2.14
CA GLN A 2 20.24 7.88 1.12
C GLN A 2 18.86 8.50 0.90
N ASP A 3 18.52 8.79 -0.34
CA ASP A 3 17.18 9.19 -0.72
C ASP A 3 16.32 7.93 -0.70
N TYR A 4 15.49 7.79 0.32
CA TYR A 4 14.49 6.73 0.40
C TYR A 4 13.10 7.36 0.51
N PHE A 5 12.11 6.65 0.00
CA PHE A 5 10.72 7.04 0.01
C PHE A 5 9.94 5.95 0.72
N ILE A 6 9.04 6.34 1.62
CA ILE A 6 8.17 5.43 2.36
C ILE A 6 6.74 5.72 1.95
N LEU A 7 5.93 4.68 1.84
CA LEU A 7 4.50 4.77 1.66
C LEU A 7 3.79 4.33 2.94
N PHE A 8 2.92 5.20 3.46
CA PHE A 8 1.93 4.85 4.46
C PHE A 8 0.59 4.65 3.77
N GLY A 9 -0.20 3.70 4.24
CA GLY A 9 -1.49 3.44 3.65
C GLY A 9 -2.55 3.05 4.65
N GLU A 10 -3.78 3.49 4.36
CA GLU A 10 -4.97 3.09 5.09
C GLU A 10 -5.97 2.48 4.12
N VAL A 11 -6.62 1.42 4.59
CA VAL A 11 -7.67 0.70 3.87
C VAL A 11 -8.91 0.70 4.77
N ASP A 12 -10.03 1.24 4.27
CA ASP A 12 -11.30 1.23 4.99
C ASP A 12 -11.91 -0.18 4.88
N GLY A 13 -12.21 -0.78 6.03
CA GLY A 13 -12.71 -2.16 6.07
C GLY A 13 -11.72 -3.17 5.50
N TRP A 14 -10.52 -3.24 6.07
CA TRP A 14 -9.47 -4.20 5.71
C TRP A 14 -10.03 -5.59 5.35
N PRO A 15 -9.85 -6.07 4.10
CA PRO A 15 -10.22 -7.42 3.71
C PRO A 15 -9.51 -8.46 4.58
N SER A 16 -10.07 -9.67 4.65
CA SER A 16 -9.32 -10.77 5.25
C SER A 16 -8.05 -11.03 4.44
N LYS A 17 -7.03 -11.68 5.04
CA LYS A 17 -5.80 -12.03 4.30
C LYS A 17 -6.10 -12.87 3.05
N GLN A 18 -7.11 -13.74 3.12
CA GLN A 18 -7.51 -14.54 1.98
C GLN A 18 -8.13 -13.66 0.88
N ASP A 19 -9.09 -12.81 1.25
CA ASP A 19 -9.76 -11.93 0.29
C ASP A 19 -8.76 -10.95 -0.35
N MET A 20 -7.86 -10.35 0.43
CA MET A 20 -6.81 -9.47 -0.09
C MET A 20 -5.92 -10.21 -1.09
N ALA A 21 -5.55 -11.46 -0.81
CA ALA A 21 -4.74 -12.25 -1.73
C ALA A 21 -5.49 -12.60 -3.02
N GLU A 22 -6.82 -12.77 -2.97
CA GLU A 22 -7.67 -13.00 -4.15
C GLU A 22 -7.77 -11.72 -4.98
N ILE A 23 -8.08 -10.58 -4.36
CA ILE A 23 -8.13 -9.25 -5.01
C ILE A 23 -6.85 -8.95 -5.78
N LEU A 24 -5.69 -9.12 -5.15
CA LEU A 24 -4.41 -8.83 -5.79
C LEU A 24 -4.12 -9.78 -6.97
N ARG A 25 -4.54 -11.05 -6.89
CA ARG A 25 -4.38 -12.01 -7.99
C ARG A 25 -5.32 -11.73 -9.15
N ASP A 26 -6.55 -11.31 -8.87
CA ASP A 26 -7.54 -10.93 -9.88
C ASP A 26 -7.09 -9.68 -10.65
N ALA A 27 -6.27 -8.83 -10.03
CA ALA A 27 -5.55 -7.72 -10.67
C ALA A 27 -4.22 -8.15 -11.34
N ASP A 28 -4.02 -9.44 -11.60
CA ASP A 28 -2.81 -10.03 -12.22
C ASP A 28 -1.49 -9.77 -11.46
N LEU A 29 -1.55 -9.39 -10.17
CA LEU A 29 -0.35 -9.18 -9.36
C LEU A 29 0.21 -10.52 -8.87
N ARG A 30 1.52 -10.71 -9.09
CA ARG A 30 2.25 -11.82 -8.51
C ARG A 30 2.52 -11.56 -7.03
N ILE A 31 2.00 -12.42 -6.17
CA ILE A 31 2.12 -12.30 -4.71
C ILE A 31 2.75 -13.52 -4.05
N TYR A 32 3.39 -13.31 -2.91
CA TYR A 32 3.74 -14.34 -1.94
C TYR A 32 2.89 -14.16 -0.68
N VAL A 33 2.16 -15.21 -0.28
CA VAL A 33 1.33 -15.21 0.93
C VAL A 33 2.09 -15.88 2.07
N GLY A 34 2.52 -15.09 3.04
CA GLY A 34 3.15 -15.55 4.27
C GLY A 34 2.16 -15.90 5.37
N GLN A 35 2.70 -16.29 6.54
CA GLN A 35 1.89 -16.60 7.71
C GLN A 35 1.07 -15.39 8.19
N TYR A 36 1.66 -14.19 8.15
CA TYR A 36 1.04 -12.95 8.64
C TYR A 36 1.13 -11.79 7.65
N SER A 37 1.49 -12.07 6.39
CA SER A 37 1.73 -11.04 5.40
C SER A 37 1.40 -11.49 3.98
N ILE A 38 1.27 -10.52 3.08
CA ILE A 38 1.16 -10.68 1.63
C ILE A 38 2.15 -9.72 1.00
N ARG A 39 3.15 -10.24 0.28
CA ARG A 39 4.16 -9.45 -0.43
C ARG A 39 3.87 -9.42 -1.92
N ILE A 40 3.98 -8.26 -2.55
CA ILE A 40 3.88 -8.09 -4.00
C ILE A 40 5.27 -8.25 -4.60
N LEU A 41 5.41 -9.18 -5.54
CA LEU A 41 6.73 -9.60 -6.07
C LEU A 41 7.23 -8.72 -7.22
N ALA A 42 6.36 -7.89 -7.81
CA ALA A 42 6.74 -6.91 -8.82
C ALA A 42 7.38 -5.65 -8.20
N CYS A 43 7.07 -5.37 -6.93
CA CYS A 43 7.58 -4.23 -6.18
C CYS A 43 8.90 -4.57 -5.49
N GLU A 44 9.76 -3.58 -5.29
CA GLU A 44 11.01 -3.75 -4.55
C GLU A 44 10.71 -4.13 -3.09
N HIS A 45 9.87 -3.31 -2.44
CA HIS A 45 9.29 -3.59 -1.14
C HIS A 45 7.85 -3.05 -1.08
N PHE A 46 6.88 -3.98 -1.06
CA PHE A 46 5.48 -3.66 -0.77
C PHE A 46 4.83 -4.88 -0.10
N VAL A 47 4.46 -4.73 1.16
CA VAL A 47 3.96 -5.81 2.00
C VAL A 47 2.74 -5.32 2.77
N PHE A 48 1.65 -6.08 2.66
CA PHE A 48 0.58 -6.00 3.64
C PHE A 48 0.92 -6.95 4.79
N GLN A 49 0.96 -6.47 6.02
CA GLN A 49 1.42 -7.24 7.18
C GLN A 49 0.43 -7.18 8.34
N GLU A 50 0.79 -7.84 9.45
CA GLU A 50 -0.01 -7.90 10.67
C GLU A 50 -1.39 -8.54 10.45
N TYR A 51 -1.51 -9.40 9.43
CA TYR A 51 -2.68 -10.25 9.26
C TYR A 51 -2.69 -11.37 10.32
N GLY A 52 -3.23 -11.06 11.49
CA GLY A 52 -3.42 -11.97 12.61
C GLY A 52 -3.99 -11.21 13.79
N ARG A 53 -5.10 -11.68 14.37
CA ARG A 53 -5.85 -10.95 15.42
C ARG A 53 -5.04 -10.63 16.68
N ASP A 54 -3.92 -11.32 16.87
CA ASP A 54 -2.99 -11.19 17.98
C ASP A 54 -1.79 -10.29 17.70
N LEU A 55 -1.59 -9.86 16.44
CA LEU A 55 -0.41 -9.09 16.01
C LEU A 55 -0.68 -7.58 15.87
N GLY A 56 -1.95 -7.17 15.88
CA GLY A 56 -2.35 -5.77 15.70
C GLY A 56 -3.38 -5.61 14.59
N ASP A 57 -3.66 -4.35 14.25
CA ASP A 57 -4.44 -4.03 13.06
C ASP A 57 -3.55 -4.17 11.81
N PRO A 58 -4.07 -4.64 10.66
CA PRO A 58 -3.27 -4.77 9.46
C PRO A 58 -2.65 -3.43 9.02
N SER A 59 -1.43 -3.50 8.48
CA SER A 59 -0.67 -2.33 8.03
C SER A 59 0.03 -2.59 6.69
N ILE A 60 0.51 -1.50 6.07
CA ILE A 60 1.31 -1.52 4.85
C ILE A 60 2.73 -1.11 5.18
N ASP A 61 3.70 -1.91 4.74
CA ASP A 61 5.12 -1.60 4.77
C ASP A 61 5.65 -1.57 3.33
N ALA A 62 6.13 -0.41 2.89
CA ALA A 62 6.60 -0.18 1.53
C ALA A 62 7.64 0.93 1.48
N ASP A 63 8.77 0.66 0.82
CA ASP A 63 9.85 1.63 0.58
C ASP A 63 10.54 1.41 -0.77
N ALA A 64 11.18 2.47 -1.27
CA ALA A 64 12.01 2.43 -2.47
C ALA A 64 13.04 3.55 -2.50
N GLU A 65 14.13 3.33 -3.24
CA GLU A 65 15.23 4.30 -3.42
C GLU A 65 14.88 5.48 -4.35
N SER A 66 13.68 5.52 -4.93
CA SER A 66 13.26 6.63 -5.80
C SER A 66 11.77 6.88 -5.78
N LEU A 67 11.38 8.16 -5.85
CA LEU A 67 9.98 8.57 -5.92
C LEU A 67 9.26 7.92 -7.12
N LYS A 68 9.92 7.85 -8.27
CA LYS A 68 9.34 7.26 -9.48
C LYS A 68 8.96 5.79 -9.26
N ARG A 69 9.82 5.02 -8.58
CA ARG A 69 9.52 3.62 -8.25
C ARG A 69 8.42 3.53 -7.21
N MET A 70 8.49 4.32 -6.14
CA MET A 70 7.45 4.33 -5.10
C MET A 70 6.07 4.68 -5.65
N LEU A 71 6.00 5.66 -6.55
CA LEU A 71 4.75 6.01 -7.25
C LEU A 71 4.26 4.88 -8.16
N ALA A 72 5.16 4.25 -8.92
CA ALA A 72 4.77 3.14 -9.80
C ALA A 72 4.25 1.94 -9.00
N ASP A 73 4.95 1.56 -7.93
CA ASP A 73 4.53 0.48 -7.03
C ASP A 73 3.20 0.83 -6.34
N GLY A 74 3.09 2.02 -5.76
CA GLY A 74 1.87 2.51 -5.12
C GLY A 74 0.68 2.56 -6.07
N MET A 75 0.86 2.99 -7.33
CA MET A 75 -0.18 3.01 -8.34
C MET A 75 -0.67 1.60 -8.70
N LEU A 76 0.24 0.64 -8.90
CA LEU A 76 -0.14 -0.75 -9.19
C LEU A 76 -1.05 -1.33 -8.11
N VAL A 77 -0.73 -1.07 -6.84
CA VAL A 77 -1.57 -1.55 -5.72
C VAL A 77 -2.86 -0.74 -5.61
N SER A 78 -2.79 0.57 -5.81
CA SER A 78 -3.95 1.45 -5.72
C SER A 78 -4.99 1.08 -6.77
N ASP A 79 -4.57 0.83 -8.01
CA ASP A 79 -5.43 0.40 -9.10
C ASP A 79 -6.08 -0.96 -8.77
N ALA A 80 -5.31 -1.93 -8.28
CA ALA A 80 -5.84 -3.24 -7.89
C ALA A 80 -6.91 -3.15 -6.78
N LEU A 81 -6.69 -2.30 -5.77
CA LEU A 81 -7.67 -2.06 -4.71
C LEU A 81 -8.89 -1.29 -5.23
N ALA A 82 -8.69 -0.32 -6.13
CA ALA A 82 -9.77 0.47 -6.72
C ALA A 82 -10.68 -0.39 -7.62
N ASP A 83 -10.12 -1.31 -8.40
CA ASP A 83 -10.86 -2.26 -9.24
C ASP A 83 -11.74 -3.21 -8.41
N ALA A 84 -11.29 -3.55 -7.20
CA ALA A 84 -12.08 -4.29 -6.20
C ALA A 84 -13.04 -3.41 -5.37
N ASP A 85 -13.15 -2.13 -5.73
CA ASP A 85 -13.94 -1.10 -5.05
C ASP A 85 -13.60 -0.86 -3.58
N ILE A 86 -12.33 -1.10 -3.21
CA ILE A 86 -11.83 -0.92 -1.86
C ILE A 86 -11.40 0.52 -1.65
N ARG A 87 -12.06 1.19 -0.72
CA ARG A 87 -11.70 2.54 -0.31
C ARG A 87 -10.37 2.54 0.43
N HIS A 88 -9.42 3.34 -0.06
CA HIS A 88 -8.06 3.41 0.51
C HIS A 88 -7.42 4.78 0.22
N ARG A 89 -6.34 5.07 0.95
CA ARG A 89 -5.40 6.16 0.66
C ARG A 89 -3.96 5.70 0.87
N PHE A 90 -3.05 6.21 0.07
CA PHE A 90 -1.60 6.07 0.21
C PHE A 90 -0.95 7.45 0.22
N GLU A 91 -0.06 7.65 1.18
CA GLU A 91 0.72 8.87 1.37
C GLU A 91 2.20 8.52 1.23
N ILE A 92 2.90 9.24 0.35
CA ILE A 92 4.32 8.98 0.06
C ILE A 92 5.14 10.12 0.64
N TYR A 93 6.16 9.77 1.42
CA TYR A 93 7.05 10.71 2.07
C TYR A 93 8.50 10.48 1.64
N CYS A 94 9.28 11.55 1.50
CA CYS A 94 10.73 11.45 1.35
C CYS A 94 11.45 11.46 2.71
N ALA A 95 12.78 11.25 2.68
CA ALA A 95 13.61 11.10 3.88
C ALA A 95 13.54 12.26 4.89
N ASN A 96 13.14 13.47 4.48
CA ASN A 96 12.92 14.63 5.35
C ASN A 96 11.48 14.72 5.92
N GLN A 97 10.67 13.67 5.74
CA GLN A 97 9.26 13.60 6.16
C GLN A 97 8.32 14.57 5.46
N GLU A 98 8.72 15.13 4.31
CA GLU A 98 7.80 15.88 3.45
C GLU A 98 6.97 14.91 2.60
N GLN A 99 5.65 15.14 2.55
CA GLN A 99 4.77 14.40 1.66
C GLN A 99 4.99 14.84 0.22
N VAL A 100 5.29 13.88 -0.65
CA VAL A 100 5.64 14.08 -2.07
C VAL A 100 4.72 13.32 -3.03
N GLY A 101 3.76 12.56 -2.50
CA GLY A 101 2.76 11.85 -3.28
C GLY A 101 1.51 11.51 -2.47
N TYR A 102 0.39 11.38 -3.18
CA TYR A 102 -0.90 10.96 -2.64
C TYR A 102 -1.66 10.16 -3.69
N LEU A 103 -2.13 8.98 -3.34
CA LEU A 103 -2.98 8.12 -4.18
C LEU A 103 -4.20 7.71 -3.35
N HIS A 104 -5.40 7.69 -3.93
CA HIS A 104 -6.59 7.30 -3.19
C HIS A 104 -7.70 6.80 -4.10
N HIS A 105 -8.58 5.97 -3.54
CA HIS A 105 -9.87 5.61 -4.12
C HIS A 105 -10.97 5.86 -3.10
N ARG A 106 -11.94 6.72 -3.46
CA ARG A 106 -13.09 7.09 -2.61
C ARG A 106 -12.74 7.59 -1.19
N TRP A 107 -11.49 7.89 -0.91
CA TRP A 107 -11.10 8.68 0.24
C TRP A 107 -11.48 10.13 -0.03
N PRO A 108 -12.03 10.87 0.95
CA PRO A 108 -12.12 12.31 0.80
C PRO A 108 -10.71 12.83 0.50
N GLU A 109 -10.58 13.67 -0.52
CA GLU A 109 -9.41 14.53 -0.65
C GLU A 109 -9.38 15.33 0.66
N GLY A 110 -8.49 14.93 1.57
CA GLY A 110 -8.32 15.67 2.81
C GLY A 110 -7.98 17.10 2.44
N ASP A 111 -8.76 18.03 2.99
CA ASP A 111 -8.45 19.46 3.04
C ASP A 111 -6.94 19.62 3.16
N SER A 112 -6.36 20.41 2.27
CA SER A 112 -5.03 20.97 2.46
C SER A 112 -5.09 21.84 3.72
N ALA A 113 -5.04 21.22 4.89
CA ALA A 113 -4.80 21.92 6.14
C ALA A 113 -3.35 22.38 6.09
N LEU A 114 -3.20 23.58 5.54
CA LEU A 114 -2.10 24.51 5.76
C LEU A 114 -1.67 24.53 7.24
#